data_AF-A0A847C012-F1
#
_entry.id   AF-A0A847C012-F1
#
_cell.length_a   1.000
_cell.length_b   1.000
_cell.length_c   1.000
_cell.angle_alpha   90.00
_cell.angle_beta   90.00
_cell.angle_gamma   90.00
#
_symmetry.space_group_name_H-M   'P 1'
#
loop_
_entity.id
_entity.type
_entity.pdbx_description
1 polymer ?
#
loop_
_entity_poly.entity_id
_entity_poly.type
_entity_poly.pdbx_seq_one_letter_code
_entity_poly.pdbx_strand_id
1 'polypeptide(L)'
;RQHNQELADLLNRFHALGGFSREQLITAYDSALLRFEAGQDISSGLESSFIYALLGSPQKGARQIKAFMDQFENADFSGGREGYRGIGALVNLLLNLQRENERLCVGIREEKEHAEKLAHQLKELKNIEKIIYERENHQFRIN
;
A
#
# COMPACT_ATOMS: atom_id res chain seq x y z
N ARG A 1 -26.22 -12.50 20.49
CA ARG A 1 -25.85 -11.31 21.30
C ARG A 1 -24.33 -11.19 21.42
N GLN A 2 -23.61 -12.26 21.80
CA GLN A 2 -22.14 -12.26 21.91
C GLN A 2 -21.39 -11.91 20.59
N HIS A 3 -21.79 -12.49 19.45
CA HIS A 3 -21.17 -12.15 18.15
C HIS A 3 -21.34 -10.71 17.67
N ASN A 4 -22.46 -10.06 18.01
CA ASN A 4 -22.65 -8.65 17.65
C ASN A 4 -21.74 -7.74 18.46
N GLN A 5 -21.38 -8.15 19.67
CA GLN A 5 -20.46 -7.42 20.52
C GLN A 5 -19.02 -7.54 20.00
N GLU A 6 -18.59 -8.76 19.66
CA GLU A 6 -17.28 -9.00 19.02
C GLU A 6 -17.11 -8.20 17.71
N LEU A 7 -18.17 -8.14 16.89
CA LEU A 7 -18.18 -7.38 15.65
C LEU A 7 -18.07 -5.86 15.92
N ALA A 8 -18.82 -5.35 16.90
CA ALA A 8 -18.76 -3.95 17.28
C ALA A 8 -17.38 -3.57 17.84
N ASP A 9 -16.79 -4.44 18.65
CA ASP A 9 -15.45 -4.25 19.21
C ASP A 9 -14.38 -4.25 18.10
N LEU A 10 -14.51 -5.13 17.10
CA LEU A 10 -13.63 -5.16 15.93
C LEU A 10 -13.73 -3.86 15.11
N LEU A 11 -14.94 -3.36 14.85
CA LEU A 11 -15.15 -2.12 14.11
C LEU A 11 -14.63 -0.90 14.88
N ASN A 12 -14.84 -0.84 16.19
CA ASN A 12 -14.28 0.19 17.05
C ASN A 12 -12.74 0.17 17.01
N ARG A 13 -12.17 -1.04 16.98
CA ARG A 13 -10.72 -1.23 16.83
C ARG A 13 -10.23 -0.72 15.48
N PHE A 14 -10.93 -1.03 14.39
CA PHE A 14 -10.57 -0.54 13.04
C PHE A 14 -10.60 0.99 12.98
N HIS A 15 -11.64 1.60 13.56
CA HIS A 15 -11.73 3.05 13.66
C HIS A 15 -10.54 3.64 14.42
N ALA A 16 -10.18 3.07 15.58
CA ALA A 16 -9.04 3.54 16.37
C ALA A 16 -7.72 3.39 15.60
N LEU A 17 -7.50 2.24 14.95
CA LEU A 17 -6.31 1.96 14.15
C LEU A 17 -6.16 2.94 12.97
N GLY A 18 -7.26 3.42 12.39
CA GLY A 18 -7.23 4.44 11.34
C GLY A 18 -6.61 5.78 11.79
N GLY A 19 -6.56 6.06 13.09
CA GLY A 19 -5.93 7.26 13.66
C GLY A 19 -4.49 7.08 14.15
N PHE A 20 -3.92 5.87 14.02
CA PHE A 20 -2.59 5.57 14.55
C PHE A 20 -1.47 6.13 13.67
N SER A 21 -0.36 6.53 14.30
CA SER A 21 0.88 6.79 13.60
C SER A 21 1.45 5.49 13.00
N ARG A 22 2.40 5.61 12.08
CA ARG A 22 3.05 4.45 11.47
C ARG A 22 3.73 3.54 12.51
N GLU A 23 4.41 4.12 13.48
CA GLU A 23 5.09 3.36 14.55
C GLU A 23 4.09 2.58 15.41
N GLN A 24 2.98 3.22 15.77
CA GLN A 24 1.90 2.60 16.51
C GLN A 24 1.24 1.47 15.72
N LEU A 25 1.05 1.66 14.40
CA LEU A 25 0.53 0.62 13.51
C LEU A 25 1.47 -0.58 13.42
N ILE A 26 2.80 -0.37 13.39
CA ILE A 26 3.77 -1.48 13.39
C ILE A 26 3.65 -2.31 14.67
N THR A 27 3.61 -1.67 15.83
CA THR A 27 3.45 -2.38 17.12
C THR A 27 2.11 -3.11 17.21
N ALA A 28 1.03 -2.46 16.74
CA ALA A 28 -0.29 -3.07 16.67
C ALA A 28 -0.30 -4.27 15.71
N TYR A 29 0.40 -4.16 14.58
CA TYR A 29 0.53 -5.23 13.59
C TYR A 29 1.24 -6.44 14.18
N ASP A 30 2.41 -6.26 14.80
CA ASP A 30 3.15 -7.37 15.40
C ASP A 30 2.30 -8.11 16.45
N SER A 31 1.57 -7.34 17.27
CA SER A 31 0.68 -7.89 18.28
C SER A 31 -0.50 -8.65 17.67
N ALA A 32 -1.13 -8.11 16.62
CA ALA A 32 -2.24 -8.74 15.93
C ALA A 32 -1.81 -9.99 15.15
N LEU A 33 -0.63 -9.93 14.52
CA LEU A 33 -0.04 -11.04 13.78
C LEU A 33 0.28 -12.19 14.73
N LEU A 34 0.82 -11.94 15.92
CA LEU A 34 1.06 -12.98 16.93
C LEU A 34 -0.25 -13.66 17.38
N ARG A 35 -1.32 -12.90 17.62
CA ARG A 35 -2.64 -13.47 17.97
C ARG A 35 -3.22 -14.32 16.84
N PHE A 36 -3.07 -13.84 15.61
CA PHE A 36 -3.49 -14.57 14.42
C PHE A 36 -2.69 -15.87 14.23
N GLU A 37 -1.36 -15.82 14.35
CA GLU A 37 -0.48 -17.00 14.26
C GLU A 37 -0.76 -18.02 15.37
N ALA A 38 -1.20 -17.57 16.55
CA ALA A 38 -1.65 -18.42 17.64
C ALA A 38 -3.05 -19.04 17.41
N GLY A 39 -3.73 -18.71 16.30
CA GLY A 39 -5.02 -19.28 15.93
C GLY A 39 -6.18 -18.89 16.87
N GLN A 40 -6.10 -17.73 17.52
CA GLN A 40 -7.06 -17.35 18.56
C GLN A 40 -8.49 -17.16 18.03
N ASP A 41 -8.68 -16.34 17.01
CA ASP A 41 -9.99 -16.04 16.43
C ASP A 41 -9.92 -15.42 15.02
N ILE A 42 -11.08 -15.37 14.36
CA ILE A 42 -11.28 -14.74 13.04
C ILE A 42 -10.98 -13.24 13.10
N SER A 43 -11.36 -12.58 14.20
CA SER A 43 -11.18 -11.15 14.42
C SER A 43 -9.71 -10.74 14.36
N SER A 44 -8.80 -11.54 14.93
CA SER A 44 -7.35 -11.29 14.85
C SER A 44 -6.82 -11.42 13.42
N GLY A 45 -7.36 -12.34 12.62
CA GLY A 45 -7.04 -12.46 11.20
C GLY A 45 -7.50 -11.23 10.40
N LEU A 46 -8.71 -10.74 10.67
CA LEU A 46 -9.24 -9.52 10.03
C LEU A 46 -8.50 -8.25 10.50
N GLU A 47 -8.18 -8.14 11.79
CA GLU A 47 -7.40 -7.01 12.35
C GLU A 47 -6.00 -6.96 11.76
N SER A 48 -5.28 -8.09 11.74
CA SER A 48 -3.94 -8.15 11.15
C SER A 48 -3.97 -7.85 9.64
N SER A 49 -5.00 -8.31 8.92
CA SER A 49 -5.20 -8.00 7.49
C SER A 49 -5.50 -6.53 7.25
N PHE A 50 -6.31 -5.90 8.10
CA PHE A 50 -6.61 -4.47 8.05
C PHE A 50 -5.37 -3.61 8.30
N ILE A 51 -4.61 -3.90 9.37
CA ILE A 51 -3.38 -3.16 9.68
C ILE A 51 -2.32 -3.37 8.59
N TYR A 52 -2.21 -4.58 8.03
CA TYR A 52 -1.35 -4.85 6.90
C TYR A 52 -1.68 -3.96 5.69
N ALA A 53 -2.97 -3.79 5.38
CA ALA A 53 -3.43 -2.90 4.31
C ALA A 53 -3.06 -1.43 4.59
N LEU A 54 -3.10 -0.98 5.85
CA LEU A 54 -2.73 0.39 6.22
C LEU A 54 -1.22 0.66 6.16
N LEU A 55 -0.39 -0.32 6.53
CA LEU A 55 1.07 -0.15 6.62
C LEU A 55 1.77 -0.11 5.25
N GLY A 56 1.22 -0.82 4.25
CA GLY A 56 1.90 -1.01 2.97
C GLY A 56 3.13 -1.94 3.04
N SER A 57 3.70 -2.27 1.88
CA SER A 57 4.72 -3.31 1.72
C SER A 57 6.17 -2.85 1.99
N PRO A 58 7.09 -3.80 2.26
CA PRO A 58 6.86 -5.20 2.66
C PRO A 58 6.80 -5.37 4.19
N GLN A 59 5.81 -6.14 4.67
CA GLN A 59 5.70 -6.56 6.07
C GLN A 59 5.91 -8.07 6.23
N LYS A 60 6.39 -8.50 7.41
CA LYS A 60 6.36 -9.91 7.84
C LYS A 60 4.91 -10.41 7.80
N GLY A 61 4.67 -11.69 7.55
CA GLY A 61 3.30 -12.25 7.64
C GLY A 61 2.45 -12.09 6.38
N ALA A 62 2.94 -11.42 5.33
CA ALA A 62 2.18 -11.18 4.08
C ALA A 62 1.58 -12.45 3.45
N ARG A 63 2.31 -13.57 3.47
CA ARG A 63 1.83 -14.85 2.93
C ARG A 63 0.69 -15.43 3.76
N GLN A 64 0.81 -15.33 5.08
CA GLN A 64 -0.19 -15.80 6.04
C GLN A 64 -1.48 -14.97 5.93
N ILE A 65 -1.35 -13.64 5.82
CA ILE A 65 -2.49 -12.73 5.58
C ILE A 65 -3.18 -13.07 4.27
N LYS A 66 -2.43 -13.28 3.18
CA LYS A 66 -3.01 -13.68 1.90
C LYS A 66 -3.76 -15.01 2.01
N ALA A 67 -3.13 -16.03 2.58
CA ALA A 67 -3.75 -17.34 2.75
C ALA A 67 -5.02 -17.27 3.62
N PHE A 68 -5.00 -16.45 4.67
CA PHE A 68 -6.18 -16.20 5.50
C PHE A 68 -7.32 -15.57 4.69
N MET A 69 -7.05 -14.49 3.95
CA MET A 69 -8.09 -13.81 3.17
C MET A 69 -8.65 -14.72 2.07
N ASP A 70 -7.80 -15.51 1.41
CA ASP A 70 -8.22 -16.49 0.39
C ASP A 70 -9.13 -17.58 1.01
N GLN A 71 -8.78 -18.08 2.20
CA GLN A 71 -9.62 -19.06 2.93
C GLN A 71 -10.92 -18.42 3.44
N PHE A 72 -10.83 -17.20 3.94
CA PHE A 72 -11.97 -16.46 4.49
C PHE A 72 -13.00 -16.14 3.41
N GLU A 73 -12.58 -15.74 2.21
CA GLU A 73 -13.49 -15.45 1.09
C GLU A 73 -14.29 -16.68 0.63
N ASN A 74 -13.69 -17.87 0.73
CA ASN A 74 -14.31 -19.14 0.35
C ASN A 74 -15.02 -19.85 1.51
N ALA A 75 -15.04 -19.26 2.72
CA ALA A 75 -15.67 -19.87 3.88
C ALA A 75 -17.21 -19.83 3.77
N ASP A 76 -17.88 -20.88 4.24
CA ASP A 76 -19.33 -20.87 4.40
C ASP A 76 -19.71 -20.08 5.66
N PHE A 77 -20.31 -18.90 5.47
CA PHE A 77 -20.79 -18.03 6.54
C PHE A 77 -22.25 -18.32 6.89
N SER A 78 -22.57 -19.58 7.18
CA SER A 78 -23.87 -19.96 7.75
C SER A 78 -23.89 -19.71 9.27
N GLY A 79 -25.04 -19.28 9.81
CA GLY A 79 -25.28 -19.16 11.26
C GLY A 79 -24.46 -18.11 12.02
N GLY A 80 -24.97 -16.88 12.15
CA GLY A 80 -24.46 -15.85 13.08
C GLY A 80 -23.08 -15.23 12.75
N ARG A 81 -22.36 -15.77 11.77
CA ARG A 81 -21.06 -15.26 11.29
C ARG A 81 -21.15 -14.37 10.04
N GLU A 82 -22.36 -14.17 9.53
CA GLU A 82 -22.64 -13.37 8.32
C GLU A 82 -22.11 -11.93 8.42
N GLY A 83 -22.12 -11.34 9.63
CA GLY A 83 -21.56 -10.01 9.86
C GLY A 83 -20.08 -9.86 9.52
N TYR A 84 -19.29 -10.92 9.70
CA TYR A 84 -17.86 -10.91 9.36
C TYR A 84 -17.63 -10.94 7.85
N ARG A 85 -18.57 -11.47 7.06
CA ARG A 85 -18.45 -11.53 5.59
C ARG A 85 -18.36 -10.14 4.99
N GLY A 86 -19.21 -9.21 5.44
CA GLY A 86 -19.19 -7.81 5.00
C GLY A 86 -17.86 -7.12 5.35
N ILE A 87 -17.37 -7.34 6.56
CA ILE A 87 -16.08 -6.79 7.00
C ILE A 87 -14.92 -7.36 6.17
N GLY A 88 -14.88 -8.67 5.96
CA GLY A 88 -13.83 -9.31 5.15
C GLY A 88 -13.83 -8.82 3.71
N ALA A 89 -15.01 -8.59 3.11
CA ALA A 89 -15.11 -7.98 1.78
C ALA A 89 -14.50 -6.57 1.73
N LEU A 90 -14.76 -5.74 2.75
CA LEU A 90 -14.16 -4.41 2.87
C LEU A 90 -12.65 -4.46 3.07
N VAL A 91 -12.15 -5.39 3.91
CA VAL A 91 -10.71 -5.60 4.11
C VAL A 91 -10.05 -6.07 2.80
N ASN A 92 -10.70 -6.96 2.05
CA ASN A 92 -10.18 -7.40 0.75
C ASN A 92 -10.12 -6.25 -0.27
N LEU A 93 -11.14 -5.39 -0.28
CA LEU A 93 -11.13 -4.17 -1.10
C LEU A 93 -9.97 -3.25 -0.72
N LEU A 94 -9.73 -3.02 0.58
CA LEU A 94 -8.62 -2.22 1.07
C LEU A 94 -7.25 -2.79 0.66
N LEU A 95 -7.08 -4.11 0.76
CA LEU A 95 -5.86 -4.79 0.31
C LEU A 95 -5.63 -4.61 -1.20
N ASN A 96 -6.70 -4.66 -2.00
CA ASN A 96 -6.60 -4.44 -3.44
C ASN A 96 -6.25 -2.98 -3.77
N LEU A 97 -6.87 -2.01 -3.09
CA LEU A 97 -6.54 -0.59 -3.23
C LEU A 97 -5.09 -0.31 -2.81
N GLN A 98 -4.60 -0.94 -1.75
CA GLN A 98 -3.21 -0.81 -1.32
C GLN A 98 -2.24 -1.34 -2.39
N ARG A 99 -2.50 -2.53 -2.98
CA ARG A 99 -1.69 -3.06 -4.08
C ARG A 99 -1.70 -2.16 -5.32
N GLU A 100 -2.85 -1.58 -5.64
CA GLU A 100 -2.97 -0.65 -6.76
C GLU A 100 -2.18 0.64 -6.50
N ASN A 101 -2.30 1.21 -5.31
CA ASN A 101 -1.54 2.39 -4.91
C ASN A 101 -0.02 2.13 -4.98
N GLU A 102 0.45 0.96 -4.56
CA GLU A 102 1.85 0.58 -4.69
C GLU A 102 2.31 0.52 -6.14
N ARG A 103 1.52 -0.07 -7.03
CA ARG A 103 1.82 -0.11 -8.47
C ARG A 103 1.90 1.30 -9.06
N LEU A 104 0.97 2.18 -8.68
CA LEU A 104 0.96 3.57 -9.13
C LEU A 104 2.17 4.35 -8.61
N CYS A 105 2.53 4.17 -7.33
CA CYS A 105 3.72 4.78 -6.75
C CYS A 105 5.00 4.36 -7.46
N VAL A 106 5.11 3.08 -7.85
CA VAL A 106 6.24 2.58 -8.66
C VAL A 106 6.26 3.27 -10.03
N GLY A 107 5.12 3.33 -10.73
CA GLY A 107 5.02 3.99 -12.04
C GLY A 107 5.40 5.47 -11.98
N ILE A 108 4.93 6.21 -10.97
CA ILE A 108 5.30 7.63 -10.77
C ILE A 108 6.79 7.79 -10.55
N ARG A 109 7.43 6.88 -9.79
CA ARG A 109 8.89 6.93 -9.57
C ARG A 109 9.66 6.72 -10.86
N GLU A 110 9.27 5.74 -11.67
CA GLU A 110 9.90 5.47 -12.97
C GLU A 110 9.72 6.64 -13.95
N GLU A 111 8.52 7.22 -14.00
CA GLU A 111 8.23 8.38 -14.84
C GLU A 111 9.01 9.61 -14.39
N LYS A 112 9.16 9.81 -13.08
CA LYS A 112 10.02 10.87 -12.52
C LYS A 112 11.48 10.69 -12.93
N GLU A 113 12.03 9.48 -12.78
CA GLU A 113 13.41 9.19 -13.20
C GLU A 113 13.62 9.42 -14.71
N HIS A 114 12.63 9.05 -15.53
CA HIS A 114 12.65 9.30 -16.96
C HIS A 114 12.61 10.80 -17.27
N ALA A 115 11.75 11.56 -16.61
CA ALA A 115 11.65 13.01 -16.78
C ALA A 115 12.94 13.73 -16.37
N GLU A 116 13.62 13.29 -15.30
CA GLU A 116 14.90 13.84 -14.87
C GLU A 116 16.01 13.60 -15.93
N LYS A 117 16.04 12.41 -16.55
CA LYS A 117 16.97 12.11 -17.64
C LYS A 117 16.71 12.98 -18.87
N LEU A 118 15.44 13.13 -19.28
CA LEU A 118 15.07 14.01 -20.39
C LEU A 118 15.44 15.47 -20.11
N ALA A 119 15.21 15.95 -18.89
CA ALA A 119 15.58 17.30 -18.48
C ALA A 119 17.11 17.51 -18.56
N HIS A 120 17.89 16.51 -18.18
CA HIS A 120 19.35 16.54 -18.32
C HIS A 120 19.78 16.61 -19.79
N GLN A 121 19.24 15.74 -20.65
CA GLN A 121 19.54 15.75 -22.09
C GLN A 121 19.16 17.08 -22.75
N LEU A 122 18.01 17.66 -22.38
CA LEU A 122 17.57 18.95 -22.90
C LEU A 122 18.52 20.09 -22.48
N LYS A 123 19.11 20.01 -21.29
CA LYS A 123 20.14 20.95 -20.85
C LYS A 123 21.43 20.81 -21.66
N GLU A 124 21.86 19.58 -21.95
CA GLU A 124 23.04 19.33 -22.79
C GLU A 124 22.83 19.82 -24.22
N LEU A 125 21.66 19.56 -24.81
CA LEU A 125 21.30 20.05 -26.15
C LEU A 125 21.33 21.58 -26.22
N LYS A 126 20.79 22.28 -25.23
CA LYS A 126 20.88 23.75 -25.16
C LYS A 126 22.32 24.25 -25.09
N ASN A 127 23.20 23.54 -24.38
CA ASN A 127 24.61 23.89 -24.33
C ASN A 127 25.28 23.70 -25.69
N ILE A 128 24.98 22.60 -26.39
CA ILE A 128 25.48 22.32 -27.74
C ILE A 128 24.99 23.41 -28.71
N GLU A 129 23.70 23.74 -28.70
CA GLU A 129 23.11 24.80 -29.51
C GLU A 129 23.82 26.14 -29.28
N LYS A 130 24.08 26.50 -28.02
CA LYS A 130 24.83 27.70 -27.68
C LYS A 130 26.26 27.69 -28.26
N ILE A 131 26.97 26.56 -28.15
CA ILE A 131 28.33 26.42 -28.71
C ILE A 131 28.31 26.58 -30.23
N ILE A 132 27.33 25.98 -30.92
CA ILE A 132 27.18 26.10 -32.38
C ILE A 132 26.94 27.57 -32.75
N TYR A 133 25.99 28.24 -32.08
CA TYR A 133 25.69 29.64 -32.32
C TYR A 133 26.90 30.56 -32.10
N GLU A 134 27.69 30.34 -31.04
CA GLU A 134 28.93 31.09 -30.79
C GLU A 134 29.96 30.85 -31.90
N ARG A 135 30.13 29.61 -32.37
CA ARG A 135 31.05 29.26 -33.46
C ARG A 135 30.66 29.89 -34.78
N GLU A 136 29.38 29.82 -35.16
CA GLU A 136 28.87 30.43 -36.38
C GLU A 136 29.12 31.94 -36.36
N ASN A 137 28.75 32.62 -35.26
CA ASN A 137 28.99 34.06 -35.13
C ASN A 137 30.47 34.46 -35.11
N HIS A 138 31.36 33.62 -34.61
CA HIS A 138 32.81 33.87 -34.70
C HIS A 138 33.35 33.67 -36.12
N GLN A 139 32.87 32.69 -36.88
CA GLN A 139 33.25 32.53 -38.29
C GLN A 139 32.77 33.70 -39.16
N PHE A 140 31.58 34.24 -38.91
CA PHE A 140 31.06 35.41 -39.63
C PHE A 140 31.80 36.73 -39.33
N ARG A 141 32.58 36.80 -38.25
CA ARG A 141 33.34 38.00 -37.87
C ARG A 141 34.80 38.01 -38.35
N ILE A 142 35.29 36.89 -38.89
CA ILE A 142 36.68 36.72 -39.32
C ILE A 142 36.82 36.86 -40.86
N ASN A 143 35.70 36.85 -41.60
CA ASN A 143 35.62 37.25 -43.01
C ASN A 143 35.18 38.72 -43.13
#